data_AF-A0AB34AGS3-F1
#
_entry.id   AF-A0AB34AGS3-F1
#
_cell.length_a   1.000
_cell.length_b   1.000
_cell.length_c   1.000
_cell.angle_alpha   90.00
_cell.angle_beta   90.00
_cell.angle_gamma   90.00
#
_symmetry.space_group_name_H-M   'P 1'
#
loop_
_entity.id
_entity.type
_entity.pdbx_description
1 polymer ?
#
loop_
_entity_poly.entity_id
_entity_poly.type
_entity_poly.pdbx_seq_one_letter_code
_entity_poly.pdbx_strand_id
1 'polypeptide(L)'
;MGHLIIEAAKQYNVQTLGITLSEEQYIKTKERIKAEGLIGQVDVKLMDYRELINEKRTFDRIVSVGMLEHVGHDHIPIFMENTHKLLNDGGVALLHCITGLVEVEGNDFLTKYIFPGGAIPSIRALVDNMSQNNLKIVDVESLRRHYTLTLRNWAENFEANIDKVREQFDERFIRMWRLYLNACAANFTCGVSDLHQFLITKGVNNELPMTRDYLYCDN
;
A
#
# COMPACT_ATOMS: atom_id res chain seq x y z
N MET A 1 4.34 -11.34 -5.98
CA MET A 1 4.97 -10.00 -6.02
C MET A 1 4.72 -9.41 -7.40
N GLY A 2 4.37 -8.12 -7.48
CA GLY A 2 4.08 -7.42 -8.76
C GLY A 2 2.67 -7.59 -9.34
N HIS A 3 1.71 -8.14 -8.57
CA HIS A 3 0.40 -8.49 -9.11
C HIS A 3 -0.39 -7.27 -9.62
N LEU A 4 -0.35 -6.16 -8.87
CA LEU A 4 -1.08 -4.94 -9.24
C LEU A 4 -0.63 -4.37 -10.58
N ILE A 5 0.68 -4.22 -10.81
CA ILE A 5 1.20 -3.67 -12.08
C ILE A 5 0.94 -4.60 -13.27
N ILE A 6 0.97 -5.92 -13.04
CA ILE A 6 0.69 -6.94 -14.06
C ILE A 6 -0.78 -6.92 -14.45
N GLU A 7 -1.68 -6.95 -13.46
CA GLU A 7 -3.12 -6.91 -13.72
C GLU A 7 -3.54 -5.57 -14.33
N ALA A 8 -2.94 -4.46 -13.89
CA ALA A 8 -3.20 -3.16 -14.51
C ALA A 8 -2.84 -3.16 -16.00
N ALA A 9 -1.66 -3.67 -16.37
CA ALA A 9 -1.25 -3.78 -17.76
C ALA A 9 -2.16 -4.71 -18.58
N LYS A 10 -2.56 -5.86 -18.03
CA LYS A 10 -3.42 -6.84 -18.72
C LYS A 10 -4.85 -6.34 -18.93
N GLN A 11 -5.44 -5.72 -17.91
CA GLN A 11 -6.85 -5.33 -17.94
C GLN A 11 -7.07 -3.98 -18.62
N TYR A 12 -6.16 -3.03 -18.42
CA TYR A 12 -6.33 -1.64 -18.89
C TYR A 12 -5.38 -1.27 -20.02
N ASN A 13 -4.56 -2.21 -20.50
CA ASN A 13 -3.58 -1.99 -21.58
C ASN A 13 -2.65 -0.78 -21.34
N VAL A 14 -2.25 -0.58 -20.09
CA VAL A 14 -1.36 0.52 -19.69
C VAL A 14 0.10 0.05 -19.57
N GLN A 15 1.03 0.99 -19.69
CA GLN A 15 2.42 0.76 -19.30
C GLN A 15 2.60 0.97 -17.81
N THR A 16 3.29 0.06 -17.13
CA THR A 16 3.43 0.11 -15.67
C THR A 16 4.88 -0.04 -15.24
N LEU A 17 5.24 0.70 -14.19
CA LEU A 17 6.52 0.56 -13.50
C LEU A 17 6.25 0.26 -12.02
N GLY A 18 6.78 -0.86 -11.54
CA GLY A 18 6.88 -1.14 -10.10
C GLY A 18 8.24 -0.74 -9.54
N ILE A 19 8.28 -0.39 -8.27
CA ILE A 19 9.53 -0.19 -7.51
C ILE A 19 9.47 -1.01 -6.22
N THR A 20 10.61 -1.53 -5.79
CA THR A 20 10.74 -2.26 -4.52
C THR A 20 12.17 -2.14 -4.00
N LEU A 21 12.34 -2.29 -2.68
CA LEU A 21 13.66 -2.43 -2.03
C LEU A 21 14.05 -3.89 -1.83
N SER A 22 13.16 -4.84 -2.11
CA SER A 22 13.44 -6.27 -1.92
C SER A 22 13.92 -6.91 -3.21
N GLU A 23 15.16 -7.40 -3.20
CA GLU A 23 15.76 -8.18 -4.29
C GLU A 23 14.91 -9.40 -4.65
N GLU A 24 14.39 -10.12 -3.65
CA GLU A 24 13.52 -11.29 -3.87
C GLU A 24 12.23 -10.90 -4.60
N GLN A 25 11.61 -9.78 -4.20
CA GLN A 25 10.42 -9.27 -4.88
C GLN A 25 10.72 -8.84 -6.31
N TYR A 26 11.84 -8.17 -6.52
CA TYR A 26 12.30 -7.73 -7.83
C TYR A 26 12.49 -8.92 -8.78
N ILE A 27 13.24 -9.94 -8.35
CA ILE A 27 13.50 -11.16 -9.13
C ILE A 27 12.19 -11.88 -9.47
N LYS A 28 11.37 -12.19 -8.46
CA LYS A 28 10.08 -12.88 -8.67
C LYS A 28 9.12 -12.10 -9.57
N THR A 29 9.15 -10.76 -9.49
CA THR A 29 8.33 -9.91 -10.36
C THR A 29 8.84 -9.95 -11.81
N LYS A 30 10.15 -9.86 -12.05
CA LYS A 30 10.75 -10.01 -13.39
C LYS A 30 10.41 -11.38 -14.01
N GLU A 31 10.53 -12.46 -13.24
CA GLU A 31 10.18 -13.80 -13.69
C GLU A 31 8.70 -13.88 -14.11
N ARG A 32 7.80 -13.30 -13.31
CA ARG A 32 6.38 -13.28 -13.62
C ARG A 32 6.04 -12.43 -14.85
N ILE A 33 6.65 -11.25 -14.99
CA ILE A 33 6.51 -10.41 -16.20
C ILE A 33 6.88 -11.21 -17.45
N LYS A 34 7.99 -11.97 -17.40
CA LYS A 34 8.42 -12.83 -18.51
C LYS A 34 7.43 -13.97 -18.76
N ALA A 35 6.99 -14.66 -17.70
CA ALA A 35 6.05 -15.78 -17.82
C ALA A 35 4.69 -15.38 -18.39
N GLU A 36 4.23 -14.16 -18.09
CA GLU A 36 2.97 -13.59 -18.60
C GLU A 36 3.14 -12.92 -19.98
N GLY A 37 4.35 -12.90 -20.56
CA GLY A 37 4.59 -12.30 -21.88
C GLY A 37 4.54 -10.77 -21.92
N LEU A 38 4.71 -10.09 -20.78
CA LEU A 38 4.51 -8.64 -20.63
C LEU A 38 5.81 -7.82 -20.74
N ILE A 39 6.87 -8.41 -21.30
CA ILE A 39 8.15 -7.72 -21.50
C ILE A 39 7.95 -6.51 -22.42
N GLY A 40 8.37 -5.32 -21.98
CA GLY A 40 8.22 -4.06 -22.71
C GLY A 40 6.95 -3.29 -22.36
N GLN A 41 5.98 -3.90 -21.68
CA GLN A 41 4.78 -3.23 -21.15
C GLN A 41 4.84 -3.03 -19.64
N VAL A 42 5.36 -4.03 -18.92
CA VAL A 42 5.54 -3.99 -17.46
C VAL A 42 7.03 -3.99 -17.15
N ASP A 43 7.47 -3.04 -16.32
CA ASP A 43 8.82 -3.03 -15.77
C ASP A 43 8.79 -2.96 -14.24
N VAL A 44 9.90 -3.35 -13.63
CA VAL A 44 10.13 -3.26 -12.18
C VAL A 44 11.56 -2.83 -11.94
N LYS A 45 11.79 -1.97 -10.95
CA LYS A 45 13.12 -1.52 -10.51
C LYS A 45 13.34 -1.85 -9.05
N LEU A 46 14.57 -2.24 -8.74
CA LEU A 46 15.07 -2.31 -7.37
C LEU A 46 15.61 -0.93 -7.00
N MET A 47 14.79 -0.11 -6.33
CA MET A 47 15.13 1.27 -6.03
C MET A 47 14.29 1.82 -4.87
N ASP A 48 14.82 2.85 -4.21
CA ASP A 48 14.06 3.65 -3.28
C ASP A 48 13.11 4.60 -4.03
N TYR A 49 11.87 4.75 -3.56
CA TYR A 49 10.91 5.67 -4.18
C TYR A 49 11.41 7.13 -4.17
N ARG A 50 12.25 7.49 -3.20
CA ARG A 50 12.87 8.81 -3.07
C ARG A 50 13.86 9.12 -4.19
N GLU A 51 14.36 8.09 -4.88
CA GLU A 51 15.26 8.26 -6.01
C GLU A 51 14.50 8.41 -7.33
N LEU A 52 13.22 8.03 -7.38
CA LEU A 52 12.41 8.04 -8.61
C LEU A 52 12.23 9.45 -9.19
N ILE A 53 12.26 10.48 -8.36
CA ILE A 53 12.23 11.88 -8.81
C ILE A 53 13.43 12.26 -9.71
N ASN A 54 14.54 11.52 -9.60
CA ASN A 54 15.76 11.79 -10.38
C ASN A 54 15.69 11.22 -11.80
N GLU A 55 14.73 10.34 -12.08
CA GLU A 55 14.54 9.70 -13.39
C GLU A 55 13.93 10.65 -14.44
N LYS A 56 13.63 11.91 -14.07
CA LYS A 56 13.03 12.93 -14.94
C LYS A 56 11.80 12.41 -15.70
N ARG A 57 11.03 11.55 -15.05
CA ARG A 57 9.80 10.95 -15.57
C ARG A 57 8.64 11.28 -14.66
N THR A 58 7.48 11.48 -15.27
CA THR A 58 6.20 11.65 -14.59
C THR A 58 5.22 10.56 -15.02
N PHE A 59 4.14 10.41 -14.26
CA PHE A 59 3.14 9.37 -14.40
C PHE A 59 1.74 9.97 -14.46
N ASP A 60 0.89 9.39 -15.30
CA ASP A 60 -0.53 9.73 -15.32
C ASP A 60 -1.26 9.24 -14.06
N ARG A 61 -0.80 8.11 -13.52
CA ARG A 61 -1.38 7.44 -12.36
C ARG A 61 -0.28 6.94 -11.42
N ILE A 62 -0.49 7.08 -10.11
CA ILE A 62 0.37 6.49 -9.06
C ILE A 62 -0.51 5.64 -8.14
N VAL A 63 -0.04 4.45 -7.76
CA VAL A 63 -0.70 3.64 -6.74
C VAL A 63 0.32 3.22 -5.71
N SER A 64 0.00 3.39 -4.43
CA SER A 64 0.84 3.00 -3.29
C SER A 64 -0.01 2.18 -2.32
N VAL A 65 0.42 0.97 -1.99
CA VAL A 65 -0.33 0.02 -1.15
C VAL A 65 0.59 -0.45 -0.03
N GLY A 66 0.23 -0.13 1.23
CA GLY A 66 0.95 -0.61 2.41
C GLY A 66 2.37 -0.06 2.56
N MET A 67 2.66 1.11 1.98
CA MET A 67 4.00 1.74 2.04
C MET A 67 4.07 2.85 3.09
N LEU A 68 3.00 3.60 3.31
CA LEU A 68 2.99 4.79 4.17
C LEU A 68 3.31 4.45 5.64
N GLU A 69 2.91 3.27 6.07
CA GLU A 69 3.17 2.70 7.39
C GLU A 69 4.68 2.51 7.67
N HIS A 70 5.50 2.46 6.61
CA HIS A 70 6.95 2.27 6.68
C HIS A 70 7.74 3.55 6.39
N VAL A 71 7.07 4.66 6.07
CA VAL A 71 7.73 5.96 5.79
C VAL A 71 8.17 6.64 7.09
N GLY A 72 7.39 6.48 8.16
CA GLY A 72 7.58 7.22 9.42
C GLY A 72 7.02 8.64 9.34
N HIS A 73 6.51 9.15 10.46
CA HIS A 73 5.81 10.44 10.52
C HIS A 73 6.60 11.60 9.91
N ASP A 74 7.90 11.68 10.20
CA ASP A 74 8.77 12.78 9.77
C ASP A 74 9.02 12.81 8.24
N HIS A 75 8.81 11.69 7.55
CA HIS A 75 9.06 11.58 6.11
C HIS A 75 7.78 11.60 5.27
N ILE A 76 6.59 11.68 5.88
CA ILE A 76 5.33 11.83 5.15
C ILE A 76 5.32 13.08 4.26
N PRO A 77 5.84 14.26 4.69
CA PRO A 77 5.92 15.42 3.80
C PRO A 77 6.71 15.13 2.53
N ILE A 78 7.86 14.46 2.64
CA ILE A 78 8.72 14.09 1.51
C ILE A 78 8.00 13.09 0.59
N PHE A 79 7.25 12.15 1.14
CA PHE A 79 6.44 11.21 0.37
C PHE A 79 5.38 11.94 -0.48
N MET A 80 4.67 12.89 0.12
CA MET A 80 3.65 13.69 -0.59
C MET A 80 4.28 14.61 -1.63
N GLU A 81 5.40 15.26 -1.31
CA GLU A 81 6.16 16.09 -2.26
C GLU A 81 6.61 15.29 -3.48
N ASN A 82 7.17 14.10 -3.26
CA ASN A 82 7.59 13.22 -4.35
C ASN A 82 6.39 12.75 -5.19
N THR A 83 5.28 12.41 -4.55
CA THR A 83 4.03 12.06 -5.25
C THR A 83 3.56 13.21 -6.14
N HIS A 84 3.56 14.44 -5.64
CA HIS A 84 3.21 15.64 -6.42
C HIS A 84 4.18 15.87 -7.60
N LYS A 85 5.50 15.72 -7.39
CA LYS A 85 6.50 15.90 -8.45
C LYS A 85 6.40 14.83 -9.54
N LEU A 86 6.05 13.60 -9.17
CA LEU A 86 5.98 12.46 -10.08
C LEU A 86 4.66 12.38 -10.84
N LEU A 87 3.60 13.07 -10.40
CA LEU A 87 2.35 13.13 -11.16
C LEU A 87 2.42 14.15 -12.31
N ASN A 88 1.84 13.79 -13.45
CA ASN A 88 1.44 14.74 -14.48
C ASN A 88 0.37 15.71 -13.91
N ASP A 89 0.26 16.91 -14.48
CA ASP A 89 -0.84 17.81 -14.12
C ASP A 89 -2.18 17.15 -14.52
N GLY A 90 -3.14 17.15 -13.60
CA GLY A 90 -4.37 16.36 -13.71
C GLY A 90 -4.20 14.87 -13.40
N GLY A 91 -2.97 14.40 -13.15
CA GLY A 91 -2.68 13.02 -12.77
C GLY A 91 -3.34 12.63 -11.45
N VAL A 92 -3.63 11.34 -11.30
CA VAL A 92 -4.40 10.78 -10.16
C VAL A 92 -3.54 9.79 -9.39
N ALA A 93 -3.51 9.89 -8.07
CA ALA A 93 -2.89 8.89 -7.20
C ALA A 93 -3.92 8.23 -6.28
N LEU A 94 -3.73 6.93 -6.04
CA LEU A 94 -4.45 6.17 -5.02
C LEU A 94 -3.48 5.71 -3.94
N LEU A 95 -3.63 6.23 -2.73
CA LEU A 95 -2.82 5.86 -1.57
C LEU A 95 -3.65 4.96 -0.65
N HIS A 96 -3.23 3.70 -0.50
CA HIS A 96 -3.87 2.71 0.35
C HIS A 96 -2.98 2.40 1.55
N CYS A 97 -3.43 2.73 2.76
CA CYS A 97 -2.65 2.56 3.97
C CYS A 97 -3.51 2.36 5.22
N ILE A 98 -2.91 1.73 6.22
CA ILE A 98 -3.43 1.65 7.58
C ILE A 98 -3.30 3.03 8.24
N THR A 99 -4.33 3.44 8.96
CA THR A 99 -4.37 4.73 9.66
C THR A 99 -4.90 4.58 11.08
N GLY A 100 -4.53 5.51 11.96
CA GLY A 100 -5.14 5.69 13.27
C GLY A 100 -6.04 6.92 13.31
N LEU A 101 -6.84 7.04 14.38
CA LEU A 101 -7.57 8.29 14.68
C LEU A 101 -6.60 9.42 15.05
N VAL A 102 -5.57 9.08 15.81
CA VAL A 102 -4.46 9.96 16.23
C VAL A 102 -3.14 9.21 16.06
N GLU A 103 -2.05 9.95 15.91
CA GLU A 103 -0.70 9.38 15.94
C GLU A 103 -0.39 8.87 17.34
N VAL A 104 0.06 7.64 17.43
CA VAL A 104 0.50 7.02 18.69
C VAL A 104 1.89 6.43 18.48
N GLU A 105 2.66 6.37 19.56
CA GLU A 105 3.88 5.57 19.54
C GLU A 105 3.52 4.11 19.22
N GLY A 106 4.33 3.48 18.37
CA GLY A 106 4.10 2.12 17.90
C GLY A 106 4.02 1.12 19.06
N ASN A 107 3.22 0.06 18.89
CA ASN A 107 3.12 -0.98 19.90
C ASN A 107 4.45 -1.73 20.07
N ASP A 108 4.98 -1.82 21.30
CA ASP A 108 6.26 -2.47 21.60
C ASP A 108 6.42 -3.87 21.02
N PHE A 109 5.35 -4.68 21.04
CA PHE A 109 5.39 -6.02 20.46
C PHE A 109 5.51 -5.97 18.93
N LEU A 110 4.73 -5.13 18.26
CA LEU A 110 4.83 -4.97 16.80
C LEU A 110 6.20 -4.41 16.41
N THR A 111 6.68 -3.36 17.06
CA THR A 111 7.97 -2.73 16.77
C THR A 111 9.13 -3.71 16.97
N LYS A 112 9.08 -4.54 18.02
CA LYS A 112 10.15 -5.48 18.33
C LYS A 112 10.15 -6.74 17.47
N TYR A 113 8.98 -7.26 17.11
CA TYR A 113 8.86 -8.60 16.54
C TYR A 113 8.36 -8.66 15.10
N ILE A 114 7.61 -7.66 14.63
CA ILE A 114 6.89 -7.74 13.35
C ILE A 114 7.29 -6.61 12.40
N PHE A 115 7.17 -5.35 12.81
CA PHE A 115 7.41 -4.16 11.99
C PHE A 115 8.34 -3.15 12.68
N PRO A 116 9.66 -3.41 12.74
CA PRO A 116 10.62 -2.44 13.24
C PRO A 116 10.56 -1.13 12.45
N GLY A 117 10.38 -0.01 13.14
CA GLY A 117 10.28 1.32 12.53
C GLY A 117 8.94 1.64 11.87
N GLY A 118 7.95 0.75 11.96
CA GLY A 118 6.60 1.03 11.48
C GLY A 118 5.92 2.12 12.29
N ALA A 119 5.25 3.06 11.63
CA ALA A 119 4.50 4.13 12.25
C ALA A 119 3.17 4.33 11.51
N ILE A 120 2.06 4.25 12.23
CA ILE A 120 0.72 4.38 11.64
C ILE A 120 0.33 5.86 11.63
N PRO A 121 0.20 6.50 10.46
CA PRO A 121 -0.22 7.90 10.39
C PRO A 121 -1.68 8.07 10.83
N SER A 122 -2.02 9.26 11.32
CA SER A 122 -3.43 9.62 11.49
C SER A 122 -4.05 10.08 10.17
N ILE A 123 -5.37 9.92 10.04
CA ILE A 123 -6.11 10.49 8.90
C ILE A 123 -5.89 12.01 8.79
N ARG A 124 -5.85 12.71 9.93
CA ARG A 124 -5.63 14.15 10.01
C ARG A 124 -4.26 14.54 9.45
N ALA A 125 -3.19 13.83 9.84
CA ALA A 125 -1.85 14.11 9.32
C ALA A 125 -1.76 13.87 7.82
N LEU A 126 -2.36 12.79 7.31
CA LEU A 126 -2.35 12.53 5.86
C LEU A 126 -3.07 13.63 5.08
N VAL A 127 -4.27 14.02 5.53
CA VAL A 127 -5.05 15.11 4.90
C VAL A 127 -4.28 16.43 4.92
N ASP A 128 -3.68 16.79 6.06
CA ASP A 128 -2.88 18.00 6.20
C ASP A 128 -1.66 17.99 5.26
N ASN A 129 -0.90 16.89 5.24
CA ASN A 129 0.27 16.75 4.37
C ASN A 129 -0.08 16.76 2.88
N MET A 130 -1.19 16.13 2.48
CA MET A 130 -1.67 16.20 1.09
C MET A 130 -1.97 17.65 0.70
N SER A 131 -2.70 18.38 1.55
CA SER A 131 -3.04 19.78 1.30
C SER A 131 -1.80 20.69 1.25
N GLN A 132 -0.85 20.52 2.17
CA GLN A 132 0.41 21.28 2.20
C GLN A 132 1.27 21.04 0.95
N ASN A 133 1.17 19.87 0.33
CA ASN A 133 1.91 19.50 -0.87
C ASN A 133 1.11 19.68 -2.17
N ASN A 134 0.05 20.51 -2.14
CA ASN A 134 -0.76 20.85 -3.32
C ASN A 134 -1.39 19.64 -4.03
N LEU A 135 -1.69 18.58 -3.27
CA LEU A 135 -2.47 17.44 -3.72
C LEU A 135 -3.93 17.65 -3.30
N LYS A 136 -4.85 17.53 -4.25
CA LYS A 136 -6.29 17.70 -3.99
C LYS A 136 -6.90 16.35 -3.68
N ILE A 137 -7.60 16.24 -2.55
CA ILE A 137 -8.33 15.02 -2.19
C ILE A 137 -9.65 15.01 -2.97
N VAL A 138 -9.90 13.90 -3.66
CA VAL A 138 -11.12 13.64 -4.43
C VAL A 138 -12.05 12.70 -3.66
N ASP A 139 -11.49 11.64 -3.05
CA ASP A 139 -12.26 10.64 -2.32
C ASP A 139 -11.43 10.03 -1.17
N VAL A 140 -12.13 9.57 -0.13
CA VAL A 140 -11.56 8.78 0.96
C VAL A 140 -12.52 7.65 1.31
N GLU A 141 -12.09 6.40 1.13
CA GLU A 141 -12.87 5.21 1.45
C GLU A 141 -12.25 4.43 2.62
N SER A 142 -13.07 4.07 3.61
CA SER A 142 -12.65 3.21 4.72
C SER A 142 -12.97 1.74 4.44
N LEU A 143 -11.94 0.90 4.56
CA LEU A 143 -11.97 -0.54 4.35
C LEU A 143 -11.66 -1.34 5.63
N ARG A 144 -11.81 -0.74 6.82
CA ARG A 144 -11.46 -1.35 8.12
C ARG A 144 -12.00 -2.77 8.31
N ARG A 145 -13.28 -2.98 7.98
CA ARG A 145 -13.94 -4.29 8.13
C ARG A 145 -13.39 -5.32 7.13
N HIS A 146 -12.93 -4.88 5.97
CA HIS A 146 -12.28 -5.75 4.99
C HIS A 146 -10.95 -6.25 5.56
N TYR A 147 -10.15 -5.38 6.17
CA TYR A 147 -8.88 -5.80 6.78
C TYR A 147 -9.07 -6.75 7.97
N THR A 148 -10.13 -6.56 8.75
CA THR A 148 -10.53 -7.54 9.79
C THR A 148 -10.75 -8.92 9.18
N LEU A 149 -11.49 -9.00 8.07
CA LEU A 149 -11.75 -10.26 7.38
C LEU A 149 -10.47 -10.86 6.78
N THR A 150 -9.62 -10.03 6.16
CA THR A 150 -8.32 -10.45 5.64
C THR A 150 -7.46 -11.11 6.71
N LEU A 151 -7.32 -10.47 7.88
CA LEU A 151 -6.51 -11.00 8.99
C LEU A 151 -7.07 -12.30 9.59
N ARG A 152 -8.40 -12.43 9.65
CA ARG A 152 -9.06 -13.69 10.07
C ARG A 152 -8.80 -14.82 9.07
N ASN A 153 -8.97 -14.55 7.78
CA ASN A 153 -8.67 -15.54 6.73
C ASN A 153 -7.19 -15.96 6.77
N TRP A 154 -6.28 -15.01 7.02
CA TRP A 154 -4.86 -15.34 7.21
C TRP A 154 -4.61 -16.19 8.45
N ALA A 155 -5.27 -15.89 9.58
CA ALA A 155 -5.16 -16.70 10.79
C ALA A 155 -5.69 -18.12 10.57
N GLU A 156 -6.87 -18.26 9.96
CA GLU A 156 -7.47 -19.57 9.64
C GLU A 156 -6.58 -20.38 8.70
N ASN A 157 -6.05 -19.76 7.64
CA ASN A 157 -5.14 -20.42 6.71
C ASN A 157 -3.81 -20.83 7.37
N PHE A 158 -3.31 -20.01 8.29
CA PHE A 158 -2.11 -20.31 9.07
C PHE A 158 -2.33 -21.53 9.97
N GLU A 159 -3.44 -21.60 10.70
CA GLU A 159 -3.78 -22.76 11.53
C GLU A 159 -4.03 -24.02 10.69
N ALA A 160 -4.73 -23.89 9.55
CA ALA A 160 -5.00 -25.01 8.66
C ALA A 160 -3.72 -25.63 8.05
N ASN A 161 -2.60 -24.90 8.05
CA ASN A 161 -1.31 -25.35 7.52
C ASN A 161 -0.23 -25.44 8.60
N ILE A 162 -0.61 -25.51 9.88
CA ILE A 162 0.33 -25.40 11.00
C ILE A 162 1.44 -26.46 10.98
N ASP A 163 1.15 -27.67 10.50
CA ASP A 163 2.13 -28.75 10.42
C ASP A 163 3.25 -28.43 9.41
N LYS A 164 2.92 -27.81 8.27
CA LYS A 164 3.93 -27.32 7.31
C LYS A 164 4.74 -26.16 7.87
N VAL A 165 4.13 -25.30 8.68
CA VAL A 165 4.84 -24.18 9.32
C VAL A 165 5.86 -24.72 10.32
N ARG A 166 5.50 -25.77 11.08
CA ARG A 166 6.41 -26.43 12.05
C ARG A 166 7.64 -27.07 11.42
N GLU A 167 7.59 -27.41 10.13
CA GLU A 167 8.76 -27.91 9.40
C GLU A 167 9.84 -26.83 9.21
N GLN A 168 9.46 -25.55 9.25
CA GLN A 168 10.35 -24.41 8.95
C GLN A 168 10.60 -23.50 10.16
N PHE A 169 9.67 -23.44 11.11
CA PHE A 169 9.71 -22.48 12.21
C PHE A 169 9.43 -23.14 13.56
N ASP A 170 10.03 -22.57 14.61
CA ASP A 170 9.86 -23.07 15.98
C ASP A 170 8.50 -22.66 16.60
N GLU A 171 8.14 -23.33 17.71
CA GLU A 171 6.90 -23.05 18.44
C GLU A 171 6.84 -21.60 18.95
N ARG A 172 7.98 -20.96 19.18
CA ARG A 172 8.03 -19.56 19.59
C ARG A 172 7.54 -18.65 18.46
N PHE A 173 8.07 -18.81 17.24
CA PHE A 173 7.62 -18.09 16.07
C PHE A 173 6.13 -18.33 15.81
N ILE A 174 5.69 -19.59 15.89
CA ILE A 174 4.29 -19.94 15.66
C ILE A 174 3.36 -19.19 16.61
N ARG A 175 3.67 -19.19 17.92
CA ARG A 175 2.87 -18.46 18.91
C ARG A 175 2.90 -16.95 18.69
N MET A 176 4.05 -16.40 18.32
CA MET A 176 4.22 -14.99 17.99
C MET A 176 3.36 -14.59 16.79
N TRP A 177 3.39 -15.38 15.71
CA TRP A 177 2.64 -15.11 14.49
C TRP A 177 1.13 -15.26 14.70
N ARG A 178 0.71 -16.29 15.43
CA ARG A 178 -0.68 -16.47 15.86
C ARG A 178 -1.18 -15.28 16.68
N LEU A 179 -0.38 -14.81 17.64
CA LEU A 179 -0.70 -13.63 18.44
C LEU A 179 -0.84 -12.40 17.55
N TYR A 180 0.13 -12.16 16.66
CA TYR A 180 0.12 -11.04 15.73
C TYR A 180 -1.17 -10.98 14.89
N LEU A 181 -1.51 -12.07 14.18
CA LEU A 181 -2.69 -12.09 13.29
C LEU A 181 -3.99 -11.84 14.05
N ASN A 182 -4.19 -12.52 15.17
CA ASN A 182 -5.42 -12.40 15.97
C ASN A 182 -5.52 -11.05 16.68
N ALA A 183 -4.42 -10.53 17.22
CA ALA A 183 -4.39 -9.23 17.88
C ALA A 183 -4.66 -8.10 16.88
N CYS A 184 -4.07 -8.15 15.68
CA CYS A 184 -4.38 -7.19 14.63
C CYS A 184 -5.85 -7.31 14.18
N ALA A 185 -6.39 -8.52 14.00
CA ALA A 185 -7.80 -8.69 13.64
C ALA A 185 -8.73 -8.05 14.69
N ALA A 186 -8.43 -8.24 15.98
CA ALA A 186 -9.16 -7.60 17.07
C ALA A 186 -9.01 -6.07 17.06
N ASN A 187 -7.80 -5.57 16.82
CA ASN A 187 -7.52 -4.13 16.73
C ASN A 187 -8.38 -3.43 15.66
N PHE A 188 -8.42 -3.98 14.43
CA PHE A 188 -9.32 -3.48 13.38
C PHE A 188 -10.80 -3.69 13.72
N THR A 189 -11.16 -4.80 14.36
CA THR A 189 -12.57 -5.06 14.77
C THR A 189 -13.08 -3.97 15.72
N CYS A 190 -12.25 -3.60 16.70
CA CYS A 190 -12.57 -2.61 17.73
C CYS A 190 -12.43 -1.16 17.26
N GLY A 191 -11.93 -0.90 16.04
CA GLY A 191 -11.77 0.45 15.53
C GLY A 191 -10.60 1.23 16.14
N VAL A 192 -9.57 0.52 16.61
CA VAL A 192 -8.32 1.17 17.06
C VAL A 192 -7.48 1.58 15.85
N SER A 193 -7.45 0.74 14.81
CA SER A 193 -6.90 1.06 13.50
C SER A 193 -7.98 0.94 12.42
N ASP A 194 -7.80 1.76 11.38
CA ASP A 194 -8.57 1.77 10.15
C ASP A 194 -7.67 1.47 8.96
N LEU A 195 -8.29 1.23 7.80
CA LEU A 195 -7.62 1.10 6.52
C LEU A 195 -8.31 2.07 5.56
N HIS A 196 -7.55 2.95 4.92
CA HIS A 196 -8.11 3.94 4.02
C HIS A 196 -7.49 3.88 2.64
N GLN A 197 -8.31 4.16 1.63
CA GLN A 197 -7.88 4.55 0.29
C GLN A 197 -8.14 6.04 0.10
N PHE A 198 -7.10 6.80 -0.21
CA PHE A 198 -7.20 8.21 -0.58
C PHE A 198 -7.02 8.34 -2.09
N LEU A 199 -8.03 8.87 -2.77
CA LEU A 199 -7.91 9.28 -4.17
C LEU A 199 -7.55 10.75 -4.21
N ILE A 200 -6.41 11.08 -4.81
CA ILE A 200 -5.88 12.44 -4.86
C ILE A 200 -5.46 12.82 -6.28
N THR A 201 -5.47 14.11 -6.61
CA THR A 201 -4.99 14.62 -7.89
C THR A 201 -3.93 15.69 -7.73
N LYS A 202 -3.04 15.79 -8.72
CA LYS A 202 -2.18 16.96 -8.89
C LYS A 202 -2.94 18.02 -9.68
N GLY A 203 -3.24 19.14 -9.05
CA GLY A 203 -4.06 20.18 -9.67
C GLY A 203 -5.51 19.74 -9.90
N VAL A 204 -6.24 20.50 -10.70
CA VAL A 204 -7.65 20.24 -11.02
C VAL A 204 -7.76 19.21 -12.12
N ASN A 205 -8.62 18.19 -11.92
CA ASN A 205 -9.00 17.25 -12.97
C ASN A 205 -10.54 17.20 -13.04
N ASN A 206 -11.10 17.88 -14.05
CA ASN A 206 -12.56 17.90 -14.31
C ASN A 206 -13.02 16.78 -15.26
N GLU A 207 -12.12 15.87 -15.66
CA GLU A 207 -12.44 14.71 -16.49
C GLU A 207 -12.88 13.50 -15.65
N LEU A 208 -12.70 13.55 -14.33
CA LEU A 208 -13.21 12.52 -13.43
C LEU A 208 -14.75 12.51 -13.46
N PRO A 209 -15.40 11.32 -13.47
CA PRO A 209 -16.85 11.24 -13.40
C PRO A 209 -17.43 11.98 -12.19
N MET A 210 -18.58 12.63 -12.39
CA MET A 210 -19.26 13.41 -11.35
C MET A 210 -19.76 12.55 -10.17
N THR A 211 -19.98 11.25 -10.39
CA THR A 211 -20.42 10.28 -9.40
C THR A 211 -19.43 9.12 -9.29
N ARG A 212 -19.50 8.38 -8.18
CA ARG A 212 -18.63 7.23 -7.90
C ARG A 212 -19.15 5.91 -8.47
N ASP A 213 -20.19 5.94 -9.29
CA ASP A 213 -20.86 4.71 -9.77
C ASP A 213 -19.88 3.81 -10.56
N TYR A 214 -18.94 4.41 -11.28
CA TYR A 214 -17.89 3.71 -12.03
C TYR A 214 -16.97 2.84 -11.16
N LEU A 215 -16.92 3.05 -9.84
CA LEU A 215 -16.12 2.24 -8.93
C LEU A 215 -16.77 0.90 -8.58
N TYR A 216 -18.09 0.79 -8.71
CA TYR A 216 -18.86 -0.36 -8.22
C TYR A 216 -19.66 -1.06 -9.32
N CYS A 217 -19.70 -0.51 -10.52
CA CYS A 217 -20.21 -1.21 -11.70
C CYS A 217 -19.15 -2.17 -12.24
N ASP A 218 -19.54 -3.41 -12.52
CA ASP A 218 -18.68 -4.34 -13.25
C ASP A 218 -18.45 -3.80 -14.68
N ASN A 219 -17.18 -3.75 -15.12
CA ASN A 219 -16.82 -3.54 -16.53
C ASN A 219 -16.96 -4.84 -17.32
#